data_AF-A0A971CU37-F1
#
_entry.id   AF-A0A971CU37-F1
#
_cell.length_a   1.000
_cell.length_b   1.000
_cell.length_c   1.000
_cell.angle_alpha   90.00
_cell.angle_beta   90.00
_cell.angle_gamma   90.00
#
_symmetry.space_group_name_H-M   'P 1'
#
loop_
_entity.id
_entity.type
_entity.pdbx_description
1 polymer ?
#
loop_
_entity_poly.entity_id
_entity_poly.type
_entity_poly.pdbx_seq_one_letter_code
_entity_poly.pdbx_strand_id
1 'polypeptide(L)' 'MAKTDRRTKADILREFETMKSFELSARDLYTKIAADPHVGPQKIKTAFASLAADEQRHADLAQEIINIVTNAL' A
#
# COMPACT_ATOMS: atom_id res chain seq x y z
N MET A 1 26.67 8.02 -20.39
CA MET A 1 25.86 9.22 -20.05
C MET A 1 24.64 8.73 -19.30
N ALA A 2 24.56 8.92 -17.99
CA ALA A 2 23.33 8.64 -17.24
C ALA A 2 22.28 9.66 -17.72
N LYS A 3 21.21 9.18 -18.37
CA LYS A 3 20.05 10.03 -18.66
C LYS A 3 19.50 10.46 -17.30
N THR A 4 19.60 11.75 -16.99
CA THR A 4 18.93 12.34 -15.84
C THR A 4 17.44 12.05 -16.01
N ASP A 5 16.93 11.11 -15.23
CA ASP A 5 15.52 10.72 -15.25
C ASP A 5 14.73 11.85 -14.59
N ARG A 6 14.36 12.88 -15.39
CA ARG A 6 13.59 14.02 -14.90
C ARG A 6 12.13 13.60 -14.76
N ARG A 7 11.84 12.80 -13.73
CA ARG A 7 10.46 12.59 -13.29
C ARG A 7 9.89 13.92 -12.81
N THR A 8 8.72 14.28 -13.31
CA THR A 8 8.01 15.47 -12.85
C THR A 8 7.35 15.21 -11.49
N LYS A 9 6.98 16.28 -10.76
CA LYS A 9 6.17 16.17 -9.53
C LYS A 9 4.91 15.33 -9.78
N ALA A 10 4.25 15.54 -10.93
CA ALA A 10 3.04 14.81 -11.32
C ALA A 10 3.29 13.31 -11.54
N ASP A 11 4.45 12.94 -12.09
CA ASP A 11 4.82 11.54 -12.27
C ASP A 11 5.01 10.84 -10.92
N ILE A 12 5.71 11.50 -9.99
CA ILE A 12 5.94 10.98 -8.64
C ILE A 12 4.61 10.81 -7.90
N LEU A 13 3.73 11.82 -7.93
CA LEU A 13 2.42 11.74 -7.28
C LEU A 13 1.58 10.58 -7.82
N ARG A 14 1.52 10.43 -9.15
CA ARG A 14 0.79 9.33 -9.80
C ARG A 14 1.35 7.96 -9.46
N GLU A 15 2.67 7.82 -9.36
CA GLU A 15 3.30 6.57 -8.91
C GLU A 15 2.88 6.21 -7.47
N PHE A 16 2.94 7.17 -6.54
CA PHE A 16 2.53 6.92 -5.14
C PHE A 16 1.04 6.69 -4.99
N GLU A 17 0.18 7.37 -5.75
CA GLU A 17 -1.26 7.10 -5.78
C GLU A 17 -1.54 5.66 -6.25
N THR A 18 -0.82 5.21 -7.29
CA THR A 18 -0.92 3.84 -7.80
C THR A 18 -0.46 2.83 -6.74
N MET A 19 0.69 3.07 -6.11
CA MET A 19 1.21 2.20 -5.04
C MET A 19 0.20 2.10 -3.89
N LYS A 20 -0.28 3.24 -3.36
CA LYS A 20 -1.29 3.27 -2.31
C LYS A 20 -2.53 2.44 -2.68
N SER A 21 -2.97 2.52 -3.94
CA SER A 21 -4.14 1.75 -4.40
C SER A 21 -3.90 0.23 -4.36
N PHE A 22 -2.67 -0.23 -4.65
CA PHE A 22 -2.30 -1.63 -4.54
C PHE A 22 -2.25 -2.08 -3.09
N GLU A 23 -1.67 -1.28 -2.19
CA GLU A 23 -1.62 -1.62 -0.76
C GLU A 23 -3.03 -1.74 -0.16
N LEU A 24 -3.93 -0.80 -0.49
CA LEU A 24 -5.32 -0.87 -0.03
C LEU A 24 -6.05 -2.10 -0.58
N SER A 25 -5.81 -2.47 -1.84
CA SER A 25 -6.37 -3.68 -2.45
C SER A 25 -5.87 -4.96 -1.77
N ALA A 26 -4.56 -5.03 -1.49
CA ALA A 26 -3.95 -6.15 -0.77
C ALA A 26 -4.49 -6.25 0.66
N ARG A 27 -4.57 -5.13 1.39
CA ARG A 27 -5.19 -5.01 2.72
C ARG A 27 -6.61 -5.55 2.73
N ASP A 28 -7.44 -5.16 1.75
CA ASP A 28 -8.83 -5.61 1.65
C ASP A 28 -8.92 -7.12 1.38
N LEU A 29 -8.07 -7.65 0.50
CA LEU A 29 -8.00 -9.08 0.20
C LEU A 29 -7.59 -9.90 1.42
N TYR A 30 -6.52 -9.50 2.10
CA TYR A 30 -6.01 -10.19 3.27
C TYR A 30 -7.00 -10.15 4.44
N THR A 31 -7.69 -9.03 4.62
CA THR A 31 -8.78 -8.90 5.61
C THR A 31 -9.91 -9.90 5.34
N LYS A 32 -10.33 -10.05 4.07
CA LYS A 32 -11.37 -11.02 3.69
C LYS A 32 -10.94 -12.46 3.98
N ILE A 33 -9.69 -12.82 3.65
CA ILE A 33 -9.16 -14.17 3.89
C ILE A 33 -9.07 -14.44 5.40
N ALA A 34 -8.63 -13.47 6.20
CA ALA A 34 -8.53 -13.62 7.65
C ALA A 34 -9.92 -13.83 8.32
N ALA A 35 -10.98 -13.23 7.76
CA ALA A 35 -12.35 -13.36 8.24
C ALA A 35 -13.10 -14.59 7.69
N ASP A 36 -12.56 -15.28 6.69
CA ASP A 36 -13.25 -16.38 6.03
C ASP A 36 -13.41 -17.60 6.97
N PRO A 37 -14.64 -18.10 7.21
CA PRO A 37 -14.87 -19.29 8.04
C PRO A 37 -14.26 -20.58 7.43
N HIS A 38 -14.03 -20.64 6.12
CA HIS A 38 -13.47 -21.80 5.42
C HIS A 38 -11.95 -21.90 5.50
N VAL A 39 -11.26 -20.83 5.90
CA VAL A 39 -9.82 -20.88 6.18
C VAL A 39 -9.60 -21.58 7.51
N GLY A 40 -9.30 -22.88 7.47
CA GLY A 40 -9.31 -23.72 8.69
C GLY A 40 -8.29 -23.32 9.76
N PRO A 41 -6.98 -23.28 9.48
CA PRO A 41 -5.98 -23.06 10.52
C PRO A 41 -5.97 -21.63 11.07
N GLN A 42 -6.15 -21.46 12.38
CA GLN A 42 -6.11 -20.15 13.05
C GLN A 42 -4.80 -19.40 12.77
N LYS A 43 -3.67 -20.11 12.70
CA LYS A 43 -2.37 -19.50 12.36
C LYS A 43 -2.36 -18.81 11.00
N ILE A 44 -3.12 -19.32 10.02
CA ILE A 44 -3.22 -18.74 8.68
C ILE A 44 -4.07 -17.46 8.78
N LYS A 45 -5.20 -17.50 9.48
CA LYS A 45 -6.03 -16.30 9.72
C LYS A 45 -5.23 -15.19 10.39
N THR A 46 -4.46 -15.52 11.43
CA THR A 46 -3.59 -14.56 12.12
C THR A 46 -2.54 -13.98 11.18
N ALA A 47 -1.90 -14.80 10.34
CA ALA A 47 -0.91 -14.31 9.38
C ALA A 47 -1.52 -13.32 8.38
N PHE A 48 -2.69 -13.62 7.81
CA PHE A 48 -3.38 -12.69 6.91
C PHE A 48 -3.86 -11.42 7.61
N ALA A 49 -4.29 -11.50 8.88
CA ALA A 49 -4.63 -10.31 9.66
C ALA A 49 -3.40 -9.40 9.89
N SER A 50 -2.23 -9.99 10.19
CA SER A 50 -0.98 -9.24 10.29
C SER A 50 -0.58 -8.59 8.97
N LEU A 51 -0.65 -9.33 7.86
CA LEU A 51 -0.37 -8.78 6.53
C LEU A 51 -1.31 -7.61 6.20
N ALA A 52 -2.61 -7.75 6.47
CA ALA A 52 -3.57 -6.66 6.27
C ALA A 52 -3.20 -5.39 7.07
N ALA A 53 -2.72 -5.55 8.30
CA ALA A 53 -2.25 -4.43 9.11
C ALA A 53 -0.98 -3.81 8.54
N ASP A 54 -0.06 -4.61 7.99
CA ASP A 54 1.15 -4.12 7.34
C ASP A 54 0.82 -3.31 6.08
N GLU A 55 -0.08 -3.80 5.23
CA GLU A 55 -0.48 -3.08 4.02
C GLU A 55 -1.26 -1.80 4.33
N GLN A 56 -2.02 -1.76 5.43
CA GLN A 56 -2.59 -0.51 5.91
C GLN A 56 -1.49 0.50 6.25
N ARG A 57 -0.45 0.10 6.98
CA ARG A 57 0.69 0.97 7.31
C ARG A 57 1.40 1.45 6.05
N HIS A 58 1.59 0.59 5.05
CA HIS A 58 2.18 0.99 3.78
C HIS A 58 1.32 2.02 3.02
N ALA A 59 0.00 1.84 2.99
CA ALA A 59 -0.92 2.80 2.38
C ALA A 59 -0.89 4.16 3.09
N ASP A 60 -0.77 4.17 4.42
CA ASP A 60 -0.66 5.39 5.21
C ASP A 60 0.66 6.13 4.91
N LEU A 61 1.78 5.40 4.85
CA LEU A 61 3.08 5.96 4.46
C LEU A 61 3.06 6.53 3.03
N ALA A 62 2.42 5.84 2.09
CA ALA A 62 2.27 6.35 0.73
C ALA A 62 1.46 7.67 0.72
N GLN A 63 0.42 7.78 1.54
CA GLN A 63 -0.34 9.02 1.70
C GLN A 63 0.50 10.14 2.33
N GLU A 64 1.32 9.85 3.33
CA GLU A 64 2.25 10.83 3.91
C GLU A 64 3.22 11.37 2.86
N ILE A 65 3.78 10.50 2.01
CA ILE A 65 4.67 10.90 0.92
C ILE A 65 3.92 11.77 -0.10
N ILE A 66 2.70 11.38 -0.50
CA ILE A 66 1.85 12.20 -1.39
C ILE A 66 1.66 13.60 -0.80
N ASN A 67 1.37 13.71 0.51
CA ASN A 67 1.17 14.98 1.19
C ASN A 67 2.45 15.81 1.21
N ILE A 68 3.61 15.19 1.51
CA ILE A 68 4.91 15.86 1.47
C ILE A 68 5.18 16.39 0.07
N VAL A 69 5.09 15.56 -0.97
CA VAL A 69 5.37 15.98 -2.35
C VAL A 69 4.41 17.08 -2.80
N THR A 70 3.12 16.97 -2.45
CA THR A 70 2.10 17.97 -2.77
C THR A 70 2.43 19.31 -2.14
N ASN A 71 2.88 19.34 -0.88
CA ASN A 71 3.15 20.56 -0.12
C ASN A 71 4.60 21.06 -0.22
N ALA A 72 5.53 20.26 -0.73
CA ALA A 72 6.97 20.57 -0.80
C ALA A 72 7.39 21.39 -2.03
N LEU A 73 6.44 21.94 -2.80
CA LEU A 73 6.70 22.83 -3.94
C LEU A 73 5.65 23.92 -4.01
#